data_AF-A0A2N7JMA0-F1
#
_entry.id   AF-A0A2N7JMA0-F1
#
_cell.length_a   1.000
_cell.length_b   1.000
_cell.length_c   1.000
_cell.angle_alpha   90.00
_cell.angle_beta   90.00
_cell.angle_gamma   90.00
#
_symmetry.space_group_name_H-M   'P 1'
#
loop_
_entity.id
_entity.type
_entity.pdbx_description
1 polymer ?
#
loop_
_entity_poly.entity_id
_entity_poly.type
_entity_poly.pdbx_seq_one_letter_code
_entity_poly.pdbx_strand_id
1 'polypeptide(L)'
;MVSASLASATSFVASEQKEIGDPRNDQFEQNHPDQYHSWRQTSESETIEDALKEDPNMVIMWAGYGFAKDYNKARGHFYAIDDVRQTLRTGGPTDESSGPMPMACWSCKSPDVARVIEERGEDGYFEGKWARLGNEIVNPIGCSDCHDTKSEGFKNGEPALKVTRPYVERAFETIGKKFDEQSRLDQQASVCAQCHVEYYFTGPTKGVKFPWDQGTTVGDMERYYDAINFKDWTHKVSKAPMLKAQHPGFETWREGIHGKNKVVCADCHMPKVTKEDGTVYTDHKVGNPFDRFEDTCANCHTQSKETMRNIVSSRKAQVLNMKLTAEKQIVAAHFEAGAAWEAGATEQEMEPILLDIRHAQWRWDYAIASHGIHMHAPEIALEVLGTAVDRAADARTKIVRLLAKKGITDPIEIPDISTKEAAQKALGMDMDKMNAEKQHFLDTVVPKWEEQAEKREANYEY
;
A
#
# COMPACT_ATOMS: atom_id res chain seq x y z
N MET A 1 -52.20 -30.70 5.02
CA MET A 1 -52.00 -29.99 6.31
C MET A 1 -50.63 -30.43 6.82
N VAL A 2 -49.59 -29.64 6.99
CA VAL A 2 -49.31 -28.19 6.88
C VAL A 2 -47.82 -28.12 6.52
N SER A 3 -47.46 -27.34 5.51
CA SER A 3 -46.06 -26.94 5.26
C SER A 3 -45.61 -25.96 6.33
N ALA A 4 -44.44 -26.17 6.92
CA ALA A 4 -43.76 -25.18 7.74
C ALA A 4 -42.46 -24.75 7.03
N SER A 5 -42.53 -23.61 6.36
CA SER A 5 -41.36 -22.87 5.88
C SER A 5 -40.78 -22.07 7.04
N LEU A 6 -39.54 -22.36 7.43
CA LEU A 6 -38.76 -21.50 8.32
C LEU A 6 -37.99 -20.50 7.44
N ALA A 7 -38.50 -19.27 7.36
CA ALA A 7 -37.75 -18.15 6.81
C ALA A 7 -36.87 -17.57 7.93
N SER A 8 -35.55 -17.66 7.77
CA SER A 8 -34.60 -16.84 8.51
C SER A 8 -34.65 -15.42 7.95
N ALA A 9 -35.12 -14.48 8.76
CA ALA A 9 -34.91 -13.05 8.54
C ALA A 9 -33.94 -12.55 9.61
N THR A 10 -32.66 -12.46 9.28
CA THR A 10 -31.72 -11.62 10.02
C THR A 10 -31.91 -10.19 9.53
N SER A 11 -32.67 -9.39 10.28
CA SER A 11 -32.71 -7.95 10.12
C SER A 11 -31.39 -7.36 10.61
N PHE A 12 -30.57 -6.82 9.70
CA PHE A 12 -29.51 -5.90 10.06
C PHE A 12 -30.16 -4.56 10.41
N VAL A 13 -30.35 -4.30 11.69
CA VAL A 13 -30.71 -2.97 12.17
C VAL A 13 -29.42 -2.17 12.25
N ALA A 14 -29.25 -1.21 11.33
CA ALA A 14 -28.21 -0.20 11.45
C ALA A 14 -28.39 0.53 12.79
N SER A 15 -27.30 0.79 13.51
CA SER A 15 -27.32 1.66 14.69
C SER A 15 -27.99 2.99 14.33
N GLU A 16 -29.01 3.43 15.08
CA GLU A 16 -29.61 4.77 14.91
C GLU A 16 -28.59 5.90 15.21
N GLN A 17 -27.47 5.58 15.87
CA GLN A 17 -26.41 6.53 16.18
C GLN A 17 -25.12 6.15 15.45
N LYS A 18 -24.75 6.95 14.44
CA LYS A 18 -23.45 6.83 13.77
C LYS A 18 -22.30 7.09 14.76
N GLU A 19 -21.39 6.15 14.90
CA GLU A 19 -20.13 6.21 15.66
C GLU A 19 -18.98 6.84 14.85
N ILE A 20 -19.04 6.74 13.52
CA ILE A 20 -18.15 7.41 12.57
C ILE A 20 -18.73 8.78 12.23
N GLY A 21 -17.90 9.83 12.30
CA GLY A 21 -18.34 11.19 11.95
C GLY A 21 -18.38 11.45 10.45
N ASP A 22 -18.63 12.70 10.08
CA ASP A 22 -18.85 13.09 8.69
C ASP A 22 -17.63 12.74 7.80
N PRO A 23 -17.80 12.03 6.67
CA PRO A 23 -16.70 11.76 5.76
C PRO A 23 -16.29 12.99 4.93
N ARG A 24 -17.11 14.05 4.89
CA ARG A 24 -16.86 15.26 4.12
C ARG A 24 -15.92 16.17 4.92
N ASN A 25 -14.70 16.33 4.43
CA ASN A 25 -13.63 17.03 5.16
C ASN A 25 -13.92 18.52 5.38
N ASP A 26 -14.68 19.15 4.48
CA ASP A 26 -15.06 20.57 4.53
C ASP A 26 -15.94 20.91 5.74
N GLN A 27 -16.68 19.93 6.28
CA GLN A 27 -17.52 20.12 7.47
C GLN A 27 -16.72 20.48 8.74
N PHE A 28 -15.42 20.19 8.73
CA PHE A 28 -14.53 20.46 9.86
C PHE A 28 -13.77 21.79 9.72
N GLU A 29 -13.85 22.47 8.57
CA GLU A 29 -13.10 23.71 8.28
C GLU A 29 -13.43 24.83 9.27
N GLN A 30 -14.71 25.04 9.58
CA GLN A 30 -15.14 26.14 10.46
C GLN A 30 -14.58 25.99 11.89
N ASN A 31 -14.53 24.77 12.40
CA ASN A 31 -14.13 24.48 13.79
C ASN A 31 -12.62 24.21 13.91
N HIS A 32 -11.96 23.76 12.84
CA HIS A 32 -10.55 23.38 12.81
C HIS A 32 -9.82 23.98 11.59
N PRO A 33 -9.86 25.31 11.38
CA PRO A 33 -9.40 25.93 10.13
C PRO A 33 -7.91 25.70 9.87
N ASP A 34 -7.05 25.78 10.89
CA ASP A 34 -5.61 25.61 10.73
C ASP A 34 -5.26 24.17 10.27
N GLN A 35 -5.89 23.18 10.88
CA GLN A 35 -5.73 21.76 10.54
C GLN A 35 -6.30 21.47 9.15
N TYR A 36 -7.49 21.96 8.84
CA TYR A 36 -8.12 21.76 7.53
C TYR A 36 -7.30 22.40 6.40
N HIS A 37 -6.90 23.66 6.54
CA HIS A 37 -6.14 24.34 5.51
C HIS A 37 -4.78 23.69 5.26
N SER A 38 -4.06 23.28 6.32
CA SER A 38 -2.80 22.55 6.16
C SER A 38 -3.00 21.14 5.57
N TRP A 39 -4.04 20.41 5.95
CA TRP A 39 -4.41 19.14 5.30
C TRP A 39 -4.66 19.34 3.80
N ARG A 40 -5.41 20.38 3.42
CA ARG A 40 -5.74 20.68 2.03
C ARG A 40 -4.49 20.99 1.20
N GLN A 41 -3.45 21.56 1.81
CA GLN A 41 -2.17 21.82 1.13
C GLN A 41 -1.43 20.54 0.70
N THR A 42 -1.87 19.34 1.10
CA THR A 42 -1.37 18.11 0.45
C THR A 42 -1.69 18.07 -1.05
N SER A 43 -2.65 18.87 -1.54
CA SER A 43 -2.90 19.08 -2.97
C SER A 43 -1.71 19.70 -3.72
N GLU A 44 -0.78 20.36 -3.02
CA GLU A 44 0.44 20.92 -3.62
C GLU A 44 1.47 19.84 -4.00
N SER A 45 1.38 18.65 -3.39
CA SER A 45 2.19 17.49 -3.79
C SER A 45 1.48 16.76 -4.94
N GLU A 46 1.49 17.38 -6.13
CA GLU A 46 0.72 16.93 -7.29
C GLU A 46 1.49 16.00 -8.25
N THR A 47 2.82 16.04 -8.22
CA THR A 47 3.70 15.34 -9.16
C THR A 47 3.47 13.83 -9.15
N ILE A 48 3.23 13.27 -10.33
CA ILE A 48 3.21 11.82 -10.56
C ILE A 48 4.58 11.39 -11.12
N GLU A 49 5.32 10.61 -10.35
CA GLU A 49 6.58 9.99 -10.78
C GLU A 49 6.33 8.53 -11.14
N ASP A 50 6.44 8.19 -12.42
CA ASP A 50 6.27 6.83 -12.95
C ASP A 50 7.47 5.96 -12.59
N ALA A 51 7.30 5.13 -11.56
CA ALA A 51 8.37 4.30 -11.04
C ALA A 51 8.74 3.17 -12.03
N LEU A 52 7.81 2.69 -12.85
CA LEU A 52 8.12 1.69 -13.89
C LEU A 52 8.96 2.29 -15.03
N LYS A 53 8.79 3.59 -15.30
CA LYS A 53 9.61 4.31 -16.28
C LYS A 53 11.03 4.54 -15.76
N GLU A 54 11.18 4.86 -14.48
CA GLU A 54 12.48 5.00 -13.84
C GLU A 54 13.23 3.67 -13.72
N ASP A 55 12.50 2.59 -13.45
CA ASP A 55 13.05 1.25 -13.26
C ASP A 55 12.18 0.18 -13.96
N PRO A 56 12.49 -0.09 -15.25
CA PRO A 56 11.77 -1.08 -16.04
C PRO A 56 11.91 -2.53 -15.54
N ASN A 57 12.89 -2.84 -14.68
CA ASN A 57 13.01 -4.19 -14.12
C ASN A 57 11.74 -4.58 -13.36
N MET A 58 11.12 -3.63 -12.67
CA MET A 58 9.88 -3.86 -11.91
C MET A 58 8.72 -4.37 -12.77
N VAL A 59 8.68 -4.03 -14.06
CA VAL A 59 7.70 -4.60 -15.00
C VAL A 59 7.87 -6.12 -15.09
N ILE A 60 9.12 -6.58 -15.17
CA ILE A 60 9.45 -8.01 -15.21
C ILE A 60 9.18 -8.66 -13.86
N MET A 61 9.64 -8.07 -12.75
CA MET A 61 9.43 -8.60 -11.40
C MET A 61 7.94 -8.85 -11.13
N TRP A 62 7.05 -7.99 -11.63
CA TRP A 62 5.61 -8.10 -11.42
C TRP A 62 4.85 -8.70 -12.62
N ALA A 63 5.53 -9.45 -13.50
CA ALA A 63 4.90 -10.00 -14.70
C ALA A 63 3.68 -10.88 -14.34
N GLY A 64 2.53 -10.53 -14.92
CA GLY A 64 1.25 -11.18 -14.64
C GLY A 64 0.43 -10.54 -13.52
N TYR A 65 0.93 -9.48 -12.89
CA TYR A 65 0.25 -8.75 -11.83
C TYR A 65 -0.07 -7.30 -12.20
N GLY A 66 -1.03 -6.68 -11.50
CA GLY A 66 -1.48 -5.32 -11.81
C GLY A 66 -0.36 -4.28 -11.79
N PHE A 67 0.62 -4.46 -10.90
CA PHE A 67 1.76 -3.54 -10.74
C PHE A 67 2.69 -3.47 -11.97
N ALA A 68 2.72 -4.48 -12.84
CA ALA A 68 3.47 -4.39 -14.10
C ALA A 68 2.79 -3.47 -15.13
N LYS A 69 1.50 -3.17 -14.96
CA LYS A 69 0.74 -2.25 -15.84
C LYS A 69 1.06 -0.80 -15.49
N ASP A 70 1.00 -0.49 -14.20
CA ASP A 70 1.09 0.87 -13.70
C ASP A 70 1.46 0.89 -12.22
N TYR A 71 2.50 1.64 -11.88
CA TYR A 71 2.98 1.88 -10.53
C TYR A 71 3.74 3.21 -10.48
N ASN A 72 3.15 4.16 -9.75
CA ASN A 72 3.70 5.50 -9.53
C ASN A 72 4.12 5.65 -8.07
N LYS A 73 5.09 6.52 -7.81
CA LYS A 73 5.40 6.94 -6.43
C LYS A 73 4.19 7.66 -5.83
N ALA A 74 4.09 7.61 -4.50
CA ALA A 74 3.02 8.27 -3.78
C ALA A 74 3.15 9.80 -3.90
N ARG A 75 2.00 10.48 -3.94
CA ARG A 75 1.87 11.94 -3.86
C ARG A 75 0.93 12.32 -2.70
N GLY A 76 0.50 13.57 -2.61
CA GLY A 76 -0.28 14.06 -1.47
C GLY A 76 -1.60 13.30 -1.22
N HIS A 77 -1.98 13.17 0.05
CA HIS A 77 -3.22 12.48 0.48
C HIS A 77 -4.49 12.97 -0.24
N PHE A 78 -4.52 14.26 -0.61
CA PHE A 78 -5.58 14.86 -1.43
C PHE A 78 -5.92 14.04 -2.68
N TYR A 79 -4.92 13.43 -3.32
CA TYR A 79 -5.08 12.69 -4.58
C TYR A 79 -5.40 11.20 -4.41
N ALA A 80 -5.63 10.71 -3.18
CA ALA A 80 -5.79 9.28 -2.94
C ALA A 80 -6.95 8.65 -3.74
N ILE A 81 -8.09 9.36 -3.85
CA ILE A 81 -9.26 8.94 -4.65
C ILE A 81 -8.93 9.01 -6.15
N ASP A 82 -8.32 10.10 -6.58
CA ASP A 82 -7.92 10.29 -7.98
C ASP A 82 -6.98 9.18 -8.45
N ASP A 83 -5.94 8.88 -7.68
CA ASP A 83 -4.92 7.91 -8.06
C ASP A 83 -5.47 6.48 -8.13
N VAL A 84 -6.33 6.08 -7.19
CA VAL A 84 -6.97 4.76 -7.24
C VAL A 84 -7.98 4.65 -8.38
N ARG A 85 -8.63 5.77 -8.74
CA ARG A 85 -9.51 5.85 -9.92
C ARG A 85 -8.74 5.87 -11.22
N GLN A 86 -7.55 6.47 -11.28
CA GLN A 86 -6.78 6.68 -12.53
C GLN A 86 -5.79 5.56 -12.84
N THR A 87 -5.35 4.79 -11.85
CA THR A 87 -4.37 3.73 -12.10
C THR A 87 -4.88 2.62 -13.02
N LEU A 88 -4.03 2.10 -13.91
CA LEU A 88 -4.37 0.94 -14.75
C LEU A 88 -4.59 -0.34 -13.94
N ARG A 89 -4.17 -0.36 -12.67
CA ARG A 89 -4.38 -1.52 -11.77
C ARG A 89 -5.87 -1.80 -11.54
N THR A 90 -6.70 -0.77 -11.42
CA THR A 90 -8.15 -0.91 -11.24
C THR A 90 -8.91 -1.15 -12.55
N GLY A 91 -8.23 -1.09 -13.70
CA GLY A 91 -8.82 -1.31 -15.02
C GLY A 91 -9.85 -0.25 -15.41
N GLY A 92 -10.63 -0.54 -16.46
CA GLY A 92 -11.76 0.27 -16.91
C GLY A 92 -13.09 -0.49 -16.77
N PRO A 93 -13.64 -0.64 -15.54
CA PRO A 93 -14.94 -1.29 -15.34
C PRO A 93 -16.07 -0.49 -16.01
N THR A 94 -17.06 -1.16 -16.57
CA THR A 94 -18.24 -0.52 -17.21
C THR A 94 -19.51 -0.59 -16.35
N ASP A 95 -19.48 -1.41 -15.30
CA ASP A 95 -20.56 -1.61 -14.32
C ASP A 95 -20.01 -2.05 -12.95
N GLU A 96 -20.88 -2.10 -11.94
CA GLU A 96 -20.57 -2.42 -10.54
C GLU A 96 -19.98 -3.83 -10.31
N SER A 97 -20.17 -4.75 -11.26
CA SER A 97 -19.74 -6.15 -11.18
C SER A 97 -18.48 -6.47 -12.00
N SER A 98 -18.04 -5.50 -12.79
CA SER A 98 -16.90 -5.60 -13.69
C SER A 98 -15.60 -5.11 -13.03
N GLY A 99 -14.47 -5.34 -13.72
CA GLY A 99 -13.14 -4.90 -13.29
C GLY A 99 -12.32 -5.94 -12.51
N PRO A 100 -10.99 -5.76 -12.48
CA PRO A 100 -10.06 -6.73 -11.89
C PRO A 100 -10.03 -6.70 -10.36
N MET A 101 -10.26 -5.54 -9.74
CA MET A 101 -9.97 -5.33 -8.32
C MET A 101 -11.20 -5.51 -7.41
N PRO A 102 -11.03 -6.04 -6.18
CA PRO A 102 -12.09 -6.14 -5.19
C PRO A 102 -12.34 -4.81 -4.47
N MET A 103 -13.42 -4.75 -3.69
CA MET A 103 -13.75 -3.62 -2.83
C MET A 103 -12.61 -3.16 -1.91
N ALA A 104 -11.78 -4.11 -1.45
CA ALA A 104 -10.68 -3.83 -0.54
C ALA A 104 -9.66 -2.79 -1.04
N CYS A 105 -9.59 -2.51 -2.35
CA CYS A 105 -8.69 -1.47 -2.89
C CYS A 105 -9.06 -0.05 -2.45
N TRP A 106 -10.27 0.19 -1.95
CA TRP A 106 -10.69 1.48 -1.39
C TRP A 106 -10.21 1.73 0.05
N SER A 107 -9.88 0.67 0.80
CA SER A 107 -9.89 0.68 2.28
C SER A 107 -8.91 1.65 2.94
N CYS A 108 -7.89 2.07 2.19
CA CYS A 108 -6.84 2.98 2.63
C CYS A 108 -6.83 4.27 1.78
N LYS A 109 -7.99 4.75 1.33
CA LYS A 109 -8.10 5.89 0.40
C LYS A 109 -9.10 6.98 0.83
N SER A 110 -9.97 6.71 1.80
CA SER A 110 -11.10 7.58 2.07
C SER A 110 -11.75 7.36 3.44
N PRO A 111 -12.25 8.42 4.11
CA PRO A 111 -13.09 8.30 5.30
C PRO A 111 -14.45 7.66 5.01
N ASP A 112 -14.93 7.66 3.75
CA ASP A 112 -16.16 6.96 3.38
C ASP A 112 -16.10 5.45 3.65
N VAL A 113 -14.88 4.88 3.70
CA VAL A 113 -14.69 3.48 4.07
C VAL A 113 -15.23 3.19 5.47
N ALA A 114 -14.90 4.02 6.46
CA ALA A 114 -15.39 3.83 7.83
C ALA A 114 -16.91 4.01 7.89
N ARG A 115 -17.45 5.02 7.20
CA ARG A 115 -18.90 5.22 7.07
C ARG A 115 -19.60 3.98 6.49
N VAL A 116 -19.11 3.44 5.39
CA VAL A 116 -19.73 2.27 4.73
C VAL A 116 -19.58 1.02 5.60
N ILE A 117 -18.45 0.82 6.28
CA ILE A 117 -18.26 -0.29 7.22
C ILE A 117 -19.27 -0.19 8.36
N GLU A 118 -19.52 1.00 8.89
CA GLU A 118 -20.55 1.23 9.92
C GLU A 118 -21.96 0.93 9.40
N GLU A 119 -22.30 1.44 8.20
CA GLU A 119 -23.62 1.26 7.61
C GLU A 119 -23.93 -0.20 7.21
N ARG A 120 -22.91 -0.96 6.79
CA ARG A 120 -23.09 -2.25 6.09
C ARG A 120 -22.36 -3.42 6.75
N GLY A 121 -21.61 -3.17 7.82
CA GLY A 121 -20.68 -4.14 8.39
C GLY A 121 -19.44 -4.36 7.52
N GLU A 122 -18.38 -4.91 8.12
CA GLU A 122 -17.11 -5.14 7.43
C GLU A 122 -17.24 -6.13 6.25
N ASP A 123 -18.00 -7.22 6.42
CA ASP A 123 -18.26 -8.18 5.34
C ASP A 123 -19.07 -7.54 4.19
N GLY A 124 -20.09 -6.75 4.53
CA GLY A 124 -20.91 -6.04 3.55
C GLY A 124 -20.11 -4.99 2.77
N TYR A 125 -19.10 -4.36 3.40
CA TYR A 125 -18.15 -3.48 2.73
C TYR A 125 -17.24 -4.24 1.76
N PHE A 126 -16.61 -5.35 2.18
CA PHE A 126 -15.64 -6.07 1.37
C PHE A 126 -16.23 -6.89 0.22
N GLU A 127 -17.52 -7.19 0.25
CA GLU A 127 -18.17 -7.95 -0.82
C GLU A 127 -18.09 -7.24 -2.20
N GLY A 128 -17.83 -8.00 -3.26
CA GLY A 128 -17.94 -7.52 -4.64
C GLY A 128 -16.70 -6.81 -5.19
N LYS A 129 -16.89 -6.10 -6.31
CA LYS A 129 -15.81 -5.43 -7.06
C LYS A 129 -15.61 -4.00 -6.59
N TRP A 130 -14.40 -3.49 -6.82
CA TRP A 130 -14.03 -2.09 -6.59
C TRP A 130 -15.03 -1.11 -7.21
N ALA A 131 -15.55 -1.40 -8.40
CA ALA A 131 -16.51 -0.56 -9.10
C ALA A 131 -17.86 -0.41 -8.38
N ARG A 132 -18.23 -1.35 -7.49
CA ARG A 132 -19.53 -1.40 -6.82
C ARG A 132 -19.83 -0.15 -6.00
N LEU A 133 -18.82 0.36 -5.29
CA LEU A 133 -18.96 1.50 -4.37
C LEU A 133 -18.24 2.75 -4.88
N GLY A 134 -18.00 2.85 -6.19
CA GLY A 134 -17.28 3.99 -6.74
C GLY A 134 -18.00 5.33 -6.58
N ASN A 135 -19.33 5.30 -6.47
CA ASN A 135 -20.16 6.44 -6.11
C ASN A 135 -20.26 6.66 -4.60
N GLU A 136 -19.96 5.66 -3.76
CA GLU A 136 -20.01 5.75 -2.29
C GLU A 136 -18.71 6.25 -1.67
N ILE A 137 -17.57 6.01 -2.33
CA ILE A 137 -16.25 6.32 -1.79
C ILE A 137 -15.65 7.44 -2.65
N VAL A 138 -15.84 8.68 -2.20
CA VAL A 138 -15.56 9.88 -3.02
C VAL A 138 -14.73 10.93 -2.30
N ASN A 139 -14.74 10.94 -0.96
CA ASN A 139 -13.98 11.90 -0.18
C ASN A 139 -12.52 11.41 -0.06
N PRO A 140 -11.50 12.26 -0.30
CA PRO A 140 -10.11 11.86 -0.09
C PRO A 140 -9.80 11.65 1.40
N ILE A 141 -8.67 10.96 1.67
CA ILE A 141 -8.15 10.70 3.02
C ILE A 141 -8.26 11.95 3.89
N GLY A 142 -8.84 11.81 5.09
CA GLY A 142 -9.42 12.96 5.78
C GLY A 142 -9.54 12.84 7.30
N CYS A 143 -10.26 13.78 7.91
CA CYS A 143 -10.37 13.93 9.36
C CYS A 143 -10.88 12.64 10.03
N SER A 144 -11.98 12.09 9.50
CA SER A 144 -12.65 10.91 10.04
C SER A 144 -11.92 9.59 9.74
N ASP A 145 -10.73 9.62 9.13
CA ASP A 145 -9.85 8.44 9.08
C ASP A 145 -9.01 8.27 10.36
N CYS A 146 -8.68 9.38 11.02
CA CYS A 146 -7.68 9.41 12.10
C CYS A 146 -8.23 9.92 13.43
N HIS A 147 -9.41 10.55 13.43
CA HIS A 147 -9.99 11.24 14.57
C HIS A 147 -11.39 10.72 14.89
N ASP A 148 -11.71 10.64 16.19
CA ASP A 148 -13.09 10.55 16.67
C ASP A 148 -13.75 11.93 16.56
N THR A 149 -14.23 12.24 15.37
CA THR A 149 -14.78 13.56 15.03
C THR A 149 -16.11 13.86 15.71
N LYS A 150 -16.75 12.87 16.35
CA LYS A 150 -17.98 13.06 17.13
C LYS A 150 -17.71 13.34 18.60
N SER A 151 -16.53 13.01 19.10
CA SER A 151 -16.16 13.22 20.49
C SER A 151 -16.19 14.70 20.88
N GLU A 152 -16.57 14.97 22.14
CA GLU A 152 -16.47 16.33 22.71
C GLU A 152 -15.01 16.81 22.77
N GLY A 153 -14.05 15.88 22.91
CA GLY A 153 -12.62 16.21 22.82
C GLY A 153 -12.27 16.83 21.49
N PHE A 154 -12.66 16.20 20.37
CA PHE A 154 -12.41 16.72 19.03
C PHE A 154 -13.04 18.10 18.83
N LYS A 155 -14.32 18.26 19.19
CA LYS A 155 -15.03 19.56 19.09
C LYS A 155 -14.33 20.68 19.87
N ASN A 156 -13.67 20.34 20.98
CA ASN A 156 -12.92 21.26 21.82
C ASN A 156 -11.44 21.42 21.40
N GLY A 157 -11.04 20.86 20.26
CA GLY A 157 -9.70 21.01 19.68
C GLY A 157 -8.67 19.99 20.16
N GLU A 158 -9.07 18.98 20.94
CA GLU A 158 -8.22 17.83 21.23
C GLU A 158 -8.13 16.91 20.00
N PRO A 159 -7.04 16.14 19.83
CA PRO A 159 -6.93 15.27 18.67
C PRO A 159 -7.93 14.12 18.67
N ALA A 160 -8.29 13.55 19.83
CA ALA A 160 -9.17 12.38 19.91
C ALA A 160 -8.82 11.29 18.86
N LEU A 161 -7.56 10.84 18.83
CA LEU A 161 -7.08 9.89 17.81
C LEU A 161 -7.89 8.59 17.86
N LYS A 162 -8.24 8.04 16.69
CA LYS A 162 -9.05 6.83 16.56
C LYS A 162 -8.52 5.94 15.44
N VAL A 163 -8.53 4.63 15.66
CA VAL A 163 -8.48 3.64 14.58
C VAL A 163 -9.90 3.41 14.10
N THR A 164 -10.14 3.60 12.81
CA THR A 164 -11.49 3.60 12.21
C THR A 164 -11.73 2.38 11.33
N ARG A 165 -10.81 1.41 11.37
CA ARG A 165 -10.77 0.24 10.51
C ARG A 165 -10.65 -1.02 11.38
N PRO A 166 -11.69 -1.88 11.45
CA PRO A 166 -11.67 -3.05 12.34
C PRO A 166 -10.52 -4.04 12.08
N TYR A 167 -10.11 -4.21 10.81
CA TYR A 167 -8.94 -5.05 10.47
C TYR A 167 -7.63 -4.51 11.03
N VAL A 168 -7.52 -3.21 11.32
CA VAL A 168 -6.34 -2.60 11.94
C VAL A 168 -6.35 -2.86 13.45
N GLU A 169 -7.49 -2.76 14.12
CA GLU A 169 -7.63 -3.11 15.53
C GLU A 169 -7.18 -4.56 15.78
N ARG A 170 -7.67 -5.50 14.95
CA ARG A 170 -7.25 -6.91 15.02
C ARG A 170 -5.76 -7.10 14.78
N ALA A 171 -5.16 -6.35 13.86
CA ALA A 171 -3.73 -6.42 13.61
C ALA A 171 -2.92 -5.92 14.83
N PHE A 172 -3.37 -4.84 15.48
CA PHE A 172 -2.76 -4.33 16.70
C PHE A 172 -2.92 -5.26 17.90
N GLU A 173 -4.10 -5.89 18.05
CA GLU A 173 -4.33 -6.95 19.03
C GLU A 173 -3.36 -8.12 18.84
N THR A 174 -3.16 -8.55 17.60
CA THR A 174 -2.28 -9.67 17.23
C THR A 174 -0.85 -9.46 17.71
N ILE A 175 -0.35 -8.22 17.69
CA ILE A 175 1.00 -7.88 18.13
C ILE A 175 1.05 -7.35 19.59
N GLY A 176 -0.04 -7.52 20.35
CA GLY A 176 -0.12 -7.13 21.77
C GLY A 176 -0.05 -5.61 22.00
N LYS A 177 -0.56 -4.81 21.05
CA LYS A 177 -0.54 -3.34 21.09
C LYS A 177 -1.94 -2.77 20.84
N LYS A 178 -2.93 -3.15 21.63
CA LYS A 178 -4.29 -2.60 21.53
C LYS A 178 -4.29 -1.07 21.58
N PHE A 179 -5.01 -0.43 20.65
CA PHE A 179 -4.91 1.01 20.42
C PHE A 179 -5.32 1.87 21.63
N ASP A 180 -6.34 1.46 22.36
CA ASP A 180 -6.84 2.11 23.58
C ASP A 180 -5.89 1.98 24.78
N GLU A 181 -5.06 0.94 24.79
CA GLU A 181 -4.02 0.68 25.82
C GLU A 181 -2.66 1.33 25.47
N GLN A 182 -2.51 1.88 24.26
CA GLN A 182 -1.28 2.50 23.80
C GLN A 182 -1.00 3.86 24.46
N SER A 183 0.28 4.21 24.60
CA SER A 183 0.66 5.59 24.92
C SER A 183 0.27 6.55 23.80
N ARG A 184 0.12 7.85 24.10
CA ARG A 184 -0.18 8.87 23.08
C ARG A 184 0.78 8.85 21.90
N LEU A 185 2.08 8.63 22.14
CA LEU A 185 3.08 8.51 21.08
C LEU A 185 2.80 7.28 20.20
N ASP A 186 2.59 6.13 20.83
CA ASP A 186 2.26 4.90 20.09
C ASP A 186 0.97 5.08 19.25
N GLN A 187 -0.06 5.75 19.78
CA GLN A 187 -1.28 6.07 19.03
C GLN A 187 -1.02 6.97 17.80
N GLN A 188 -0.11 7.95 17.90
CA GLN A 188 0.28 8.80 16.78
C GLN A 188 0.95 8.01 15.64
N ALA A 189 1.69 6.95 15.94
CA ALA A 189 2.21 6.05 14.91
C ALA A 189 1.10 5.12 14.37
N SER A 190 0.20 4.67 15.24
CA SER A 190 -0.85 3.72 14.89
C SER A 190 -1.91 4.27 13.94
N VAL A 191 -2.24 5.56 14.01
CA VAL A 191 -3.17 6.16 13.05
C VAL A 191 -2.61 6.13 11.62
N CYS A 192 -1.30 6.27 11.44
CA CYS A 192 -0.63 6.12 10.13
C CYS A 192 -0.62 4.65 9.67
N ALA A 193 -0.47 3.71 10.61
CA ALA A 193 -0.44 2.27 10.36
C ALA A 193 -1.80 1.68 9.94
N GLN A 194 -2.88 2.47 9.93
CA GLN A 194 -4.13 2.04 9.30
C GLN A 194 -3.97 1.78 7.79
N CYS A 195 -2.99 2.46 7.16
CA CYS A 195 -2.79 2.46 5.72
C CYS A 195 -1.34 2.13 5.32
N HIS A 196 -0.34 2.64 6.04
CA HIS A 196 1.09 2.52 5.69
C HIS A 196 1.73 1.23 6.22
N VAL A 197 1.23 0.11 5.75
CA VAL A 197 1.60 -1.24 6.18
C VAL A 197 1.61 -2.22 5.02
N GLU A 198 2.27 -3.36 5.21
CA GLU A 198 2.08 -4.54 4.38
C GLU A 198 0.70 -5.16 4.63
N TYR A 199 0.05 -5.60 3.55
CA TYR A 199 -1.26 -6.26 3.62
C TYR A 199 -1.48 -7.22 2.47
N TYR A 200 -2.40 -8.17 2.68
CA TYR A 200 -2.94 -9.03 1.63
C TYR A 200 -4.47 -9.14 1.73
N PHE A 201 -5.06 -9.76 0.71
CA PHE A 201 -6.51 -10.02 0.67
C PHE A 201 -6.82 -11.46 1.09
N THR A 202 -7.60 -11.60 2.17
CA THR A 202 -7.96 -12.89 2.77
C THR A 202 -9.43 -13.25 2.55
N GLY A 203 -9.72 -14.55 2.57
CA GLY A 203 -11.08 -15.08 2.49
C GLY A 203 -11.78 -14.89 1.13
N PRO A 204 -13.05 -15.33 1.02
CA PRO A 204 -13.83 -15.22 -0.20
C PRO A 204 -14.19 -13.77 -0.55
N THR A 205 -14.37 -12.90 0.45
CA THR A 205 -14.68 -11.48 0.29
C THR A 205 -13.46 -10.61 0.00
N LYS A 206 -12.25 -11.18 0.00
CA LYS A 206 -10.99 -10.43 -0.22
C LYS A 206 -10.78 -9.30 0.80
N GLY A 207 -11.15 -9.52 2.05
CA GLY A 207 -10.95 -8.55 3.14
C GLY A 207 -9.47 -8.25 3.38
N VAL A 208 -9.17 -7.04 3.87
CA VAL A 208 -7.79 -6.63 4.20
C VAL A 208 -7.33 -7.35 5.48
N LYS A 209 -6.13 -7.93 5.44
CA LYS A 209 -5.44 -8.44 6.63
C LYS A 209 -3.96 -8.07 6.60
N PHE A 210 -3.41 -7.68 7.74
CA PHE A 210 -1.96 -7.48 7.91
C PHE A 210 -1.34 -8.83 8.32
N PRO A 211 -0.26 -9.29 7.67
CA PRO A 211 0.33 -10.62 7.90
C PRO A 211 1.20 -10.67 9.17
N TRP A 212 0.69 -10.14 10.28
CA TRP A 212 1.47 -9.91 11.50
C TRP A 212 1.37 -11.05 12.53
N ASP A 213 0.64 -12.12 12.23
CA ASP A 213 0.38 -13.24 13.14
C ASP A 213 1.65 -13.92 13.67
N GLN A 214 2.77 -13.82 12.94
CA GLN A 214 4.08 -14.36 13.37
C GLN A 214 5.09 -13.27 13.76
N GLY A 215 4.68 -12.00 13.77
CA GLY A 215 5.55 -10.84 13.93
C GLY A 215 5.54 -9.95 12.69
N THR A 216 6.28 -8.84 12.75
CA THR A 216 6.25 -7.78 11.72
C THR A 216 7.54 -7.66 10.93
N THR A 217 8.51 -8.56 11.13
CA THR A 217 9.73 -8.55 10.31
C THR A 217 9.48 -9.23 8.97
N VAL A 218 10.33 -8.96 7.97
CA VAL A 218 10.25 -9.62 6.65
C VAL A 218 10.24 -11.15 6.76
N GLY A 219 11.02 -11.69 7.70
CA GLY A 219 11.15 -13.13 7.91
C GLY A 219 9.95 -13.74 8.64
N ASP A 220 9.31 -12.99 9.54
CA ASP A 220 8.08 -13.42 10.20
C ASP A 220 6.93 -13.53 9.20
N MET A 221 6.77 -12.50 8.36
CA MET A 221 5.76 -12.47 7.30
C MET A 221 6.01 -13.53 6.22
N GLU A 222 7.27 -13.75 5.82
CA GLU A 222 7.63 -14.83 4.88
C GLU A 222 7.16 -16.20 5.42
N ARG A 223 7.48 -16.51 6.68
CA ARG A 223 7.05 -17.75 7.34
C ARG A 223 5.53 -17.84 7.50
N TYR A 224 4.87 -16.72 7.79
CA TYR A 224 3.41 -16.65 7.84
C TYR A 224 2.79 -17.04 6.49
N TYR A 225 3.20 -16.37 5.42
CA TYR A 225 2.66 -16.60 4.08
C TYR A 225 2.93 -18.01 3.57
N ASP A 226 4.11 -18.57 3.86
CA ASP A 226 4.44 -19.94 3.50
C ASP A 226 3.63 -20.97 4.30
N ALA A 227 3.40 -20.74 5.60
CA ALA A 227 2.61 -21.63 6.44
C ALA A 227 1.15 -21.77 5.97
N ILE A 228 0.60 -20.71 5.36
CA ILE A 228 -0.76 -20.73 4.79
C ILE A 228 -0.78 -21.01 3.29
N ASN A 229 0.39 -21.29 2.69
CA ASN A 229 0.58 -21.52 1.25
C ASN A 229 -0.07 -20.42 0.37
N PHE A 230 0.05 -19.16 0.81
CA PHE A 230 -0.57 -18.03 0.14
C PHE A 230 0.29 -17.55 -1.04
N LYS A 231 -0.38 -17.10 -2.10
CA LYS A 231 0.23 -16.35 -3.20
C LYS A 231 -0.70 -15.24 -3.66
N ASP A 232 -0.13 -14.11 -4.00
CA ASP A 232 -0.87 -13.00 -4.64
C ASP A 232 -1.11 -13.30 -6.12
N TRP A 233 -0.10 -13.79 -6.82
CA TRP A 233 -0.21 -14.20 -8.22
C TRP A 233 0.78 -15.32 -8.57
N THR A 234 0.59 -15.90 -9.76
CA THR A 234 1.61 -16.76 -10.38
C THR A 234 2.35 -15.94 -11.43
N HIS A 235 3.67 -15.84 -11.29
CA HIS A 235 4.51 -15.05 -12.17
C HIS A 235 4.40 -15.51 -13.63
N LYS A 236 4.19 -14.57 -14.58
CA LYS A 236 3.90 -14.92 -15.98
C LYS A 236 5.04 -15.67 -16.68
N VAL A 237 6.30 -15.34 -16.37
CA VAL A 237 7.49 -15.97 -16.97
C VAL A 237 7.86 -17.27 -16.24
N SER A 238 8.45 -17.16 -15.04
CA SER A 238 8.89 -18.32 -14.24
C SER A 238 7.81 -19.24 -13.68
N LYS A 239 6.54 -18.83 -13.65
CA LYS A 239 5.45 -19.56 -12.97
C LYS A 239 5.59 -19.67 -11.44
N ALA A 240 6.50 -18.92 -10.83
CA ALA A 240 6.67 -18.90 -9.39
C ALA A 240 5.39 -18.38 -8.66
N PRO A 241 5.01 -18.97 -7.50
CA PRO A 241 3.91 -18.48 -6.69
C PRO A 241 4.38 -17.27 -5.86
N MET A 242 4.07 -16.06 -6.30
CA MET A 242 4.67 -14.83 -5.78
C MET A 242 3.91 -14.24 -4.59
N LEU A 243 4.66 -13.47 -3.81
CA LEU A 243 4.15 -12.52 -2.81
C LEU A 243 4.42 -11.10 -3.30
N LYS A 244 3.48 -10.18 -3.06
CA LYS A 244 3.68 -8.74 -3.25
C LYS A 244 3.87 -8.12 -1.88
N ALA A 245 4.85 -7.22 -1.75
CA ALA A 245 4.94 -6.33 -0.60
C ALA A 245 4.36 -4.94 -0.93
N GLN A 246 3.63 -4.34 -0.01
CA GLN A 246 2.98 -3.04 -0.17
C GLN A 246 3.41 -2.14 0.98
N HIS A 247 4.17 -1.08 0.66
CA HIS A 247 4.48 0.05 1.53
C HIS A 247 4.55 -0.27 3.05
N PRO A 248 5.45 -1.17 3.52
CA PRO A 248 5.58 -1.58 4.92
C PRO A 248 6.18 -0.48 5.80
N GLY A 249 5.53 0.68 5.85
CA GLY A 249 6.04 1.91 6.45
C GLY A 249 6.13 1.79 7.98
N PHE A 250 5.08 1.27 8.61
CA PHE A 250 5.06 1.04 10.06
C PHE A 250 6.03 -0.05 10.48
N GLU A 251 6.06 -1.17 9.76
CA GLU A 251 6.88 -2.33 10.12
C GLU A 251 8.36 -1.99 10.03
N THR A 252 8.76 -1.33 8.93
CA THR A 252 10.15 -0.92 8.76
C THR A 252 10.55 0.23 9.69
N TRP A 253 9.67 1.20 9.95
CA TRP A 253 9.91 2.24 10.96
C TRP A 253 10.21 1.64 12.34
N ARG A 254 9.47 0.59 12.76
CA ARG A 254 9.68 -0.10 14.04
C ARG A 254 11.06 -0.74 14.16
N GLU A 255 11.62 -1.20 13.06
CA GLU A 255 12.97 -1.79 13.04
C GLU A 255 14.08 -0.74 12.98
N GLY A 256 13.77 0.45 12.47
CA GLY A 256 14.69 1.58 12.37
C GLY A 256 15.00 2.26 13.71
N ILE A 257 16.11 3.00 13.75
CA ILE A 257 16.59 3.64 15.00
C ILE A 257 15.59 4.66 15.56
N HIS A 258 14.86 5.39 14.71
CA HIS A 258 13.84 6.35 15.15
C HIS A 258 12.67 5.64 15.84
N GLY A 259 12.13 4.57 15.25
CA GLY A 259 11.04 3.81 15.85
C GLY A 259 11.46 3.06 17.12
N LYS A 260 12.68 2.52 17.17
CA LYS A 260 13.28 1.95 18.39
C LYS A 260 13.36 2.95 19.55
N ASN A 261 13.49 4.25 19.24
CA ASN A 261 13.50 5.34 20.23
C ASN A 261 12.13 6.05 20.37
N LYS A 262 11.06 5.50 19.79
CA LYS A 262 9.71 6.08 19.78
C LYS A 262 9.64 7.52 19.23
N VAL A 263 10.49 7.87 18.27
CA VAL A 263 10.26 9.04 17.42
C VAL A 263 9.22 8.63 16.38
N VAL A 264 8.03 9.19 16.47
CA VAL A 264 6.84 8.69 15.76
C VAL A 264 6.63 9.41 14.43
N CYS A 265 5.75 8.86 13.59
CA CYS A 265 5.47 9.40 12.26
C CYS A 265 5.13 10.90 12.32
N ALA A 266 4.31 11.30 13.29
CA ALA A 266 3.88 12.67 13.49
C ALA A 266 5.02 13.65 13.84
N ASP A 267 6.08 13.20 14.52
CA ASP A 267 7.21 14.08 14.89
C ASP A 267 7.94 14.63 13.65
N CYS A 268 7.93 13.87 12.55
CA CYS A 268 8.58 14.26 11.29
C CYS A 268 7.58 14.76 10.24
N HIS A 269 6.42 14.12 10.11
CA HIS A 269 5.48 14.39 9.02
C HIS A 269 4.32 15.31 9.39
N MET A 270 4.09 15.53 10.70
CA MET A 270 3.01 16.39 11.21
C MET A 270 3.52 17.22 12.40
N PRO A 271 4.57 18.05 12.20
CA PRO A 271 5.20 18.76 13.30
C PRO A 271 4.23 19.74 13.96
N LYS A 272 4.51 20.10 15.21
CA LYS A 272 3.88 21.26 15.85
C LYS A 272 4.45 22.53 15.22
N VAL A 273 3.57 23.43 14.79
CA VAL A 273 3.94 24.72 14.19
C VAL A 273 3.27 25.86 14.95
N THR A 274 3.94 27.00 15.02
CA THR A 274 3.47 28.19 15.77
C THR A 274 3.07 29.28 14.78
N LYS A 275 1.84 29.79 14.92
CA LYS A 275 1.35 30.94 14.15
C LYS A 275 1.97 32.25 14.63
N GLU A 276 1.81 33.32 13.85
CA GLU A 276 2.27 34.67 14.23
C GLU A 276 1.64 35.17 15.54
N ASP A 277 0.41 34.73 15.85
CA ASP A 277 -0.30 35.06 17.09
C ASP A 277 0.14 34.23 18.31
N GLY A 278 1.08 33.30 18.14
CA GLY A 278 1.60 32.40 19.18
C GLY A 278 0.81 31.11 19.38
N THR A 279 -0.28 30.89 18.65
CA THR A 279 -1.07 29.64 18.72
C THR A 279 -0.28 28.48 18.11
N VAL A 280 -0.25 27.34 18.81
CA VAL A 280 0.41 26.12 18.35
C VAL A 280 -0.62 25.12 17.85
N TYR A 281 -0.42 24.58 16.65
CA TYR A 281 -1.23 23.50 16.11
C TYR A 281 -0.35 22.41 15.45
N THR A 282 -0.94 21.27 15.10
CA THR A 282 -0.25 20.24 14.31
C THR A 282 -0.41 20.55 12.84
N ASP A 283 0.69 20.67 12.11
CA ASP A 283 0.65 20.78 10.65
C ASP A 283 0.10 19.47 10.05
N HIS A 284 -0.98 19.57 9.28
CA HIS A 284 -1.58 18.43 8.58
C HIS A 284 -1.16 18.34 7.11
N LYS A 285 -0.21 19.18 6.65
CA LYS A 285 0.43 19.03 5.34
C LYS A 285 1.42 17.87 5.36
N VAL A 286 0.89 16.64 5.47
CA VAL A 286 1.67 15.40 5.47
C VAL A 286 2.49 15.35 4.18
N GLY A 287 3.81 15.42 4.33
CA GLY A 287 4.72 15.58 3.19
C GLY A 287 6.16 15.30 3.56
N ASN A 288 7.11 15.93 2.86
CA ASN A 288 8.52 15.74 3.10
C ASN A 288 8.99 16.51 4.35
N PRO A 289 9.50 15.84 5.41
CA PRO A 289 9.92 16.52 6.65
C PRO A 289 10.98 17.61 6.42
N PHE A 290 11.80 17.50 5.38
CA PHE A 290 12.79 18.53 5.06
C PHE A 290 12.20 19.86 4.63
N ASP A 291 10.92 19.93 4.26
CA ASP A 291 10.26 21.20 3.93
C ASP A 291 10.06 22.05 5.19
N ARG A 292 9.93 21.40 6.34
CA ARG A 292 9.87 22.01 7.67
C ARG A 292 11.00 21.54 8.59
N PHE A 293 12.24 21.62 8.10
CA PHE A 293 13.42 21.15 8.83
C PHE A 293 13.52 21.72 10.27
N GLU A 294 13.23 23.01 10.44
CA GLU A 294 13.30 23.68 11.74
C GLU A 294 12.22 23.18 12.72
N ASP A 295 11.04 22.82 12.22
CA ASP A 295 9.94 22.30 13.03
C ASP A 295 10.04 20.77 13.26
N THR A 296 10.97 20.09 12.59
CA THR A 296 11.09 18.62 12.58
C THR A 296 12.46 18.17 13.10
N CYS A 297 13.45 18.01 12.20
CA CYS A 297 14.76 17.47 12.51
C CYS A 297 15.51 18.32 13.54
N ALA A 298 15.43 19.65 13.45
CA ALA A 298 16.18 20.56 14.30
C ALA A 298 15.76 20.51 15.78
N ASN A 299 14.59 19.95 16.10
CA ASN A 299 14.16 19.73 17.49
C ASN A 299 15.05 18.73 18.23
N CYS A 300 15.71 17.82 17.50
CA CYS A 300 16.52 16.74 18.08
C CYS A 300 17.97 16.75 17.59
N HIS A 301 18.27 17.41 16.48
CA HIS A 301 19.57 17.37 15.80
C HIS A 301 20.21 18.76 15.72
N THR A 302 21.53 18.80 15.88
CA THR A 302 22.33 20.04 15.80
C THR A 302 23.00 20.23 14.43
N GLN A 303 22.91 19.23 13.55
CA GLN A 303 23.43 19.29 12.19
C GLN A 303 22.62 20.24 11.32
N SER A 304 23.26 20.83 10.31
CA SER A 304 22.54 21.68 9.35
C SER A 304 21.57 20.86 8.47
N LYS A 305 20.56 21.55 7.94
CA LYS A 305 19.63 21.01 6.93
C LYS A 305 20.34 20.36 5.75
N GLU A 306 21.41 20.97 5.27
CA GLU A 306 22.21 20.47 4.16
C GLU A 306 22.92 19.16 4.53
N THR A 307 23.58 19.10 5.69
CA THR A 307 24.26 17.89 6.16
C THR A 307 23.27 16.73 6.30
N MET A 308 22.10 16.96 6.89
CA MET A 308 21.07 15.93 7.06
C MET A 308 20.51 15.46 5.71
N ARG A 309 20.24 16.37 4.76
CA ARG A 309 19.83 16.01 3.39
C ARG A 309 20.87 15.15 2.69
N ASN A 310 22.16 15.48 2.82
CA ASN A 310 23.25 14.73 2.21
C ASN A 310 23.37 13.32 2.82
N ILE A 311 23.18 13.16 4.13
CA ILE A 311 23.14 11.85 4.78
C ILE A 311 21.98 11.01 4.22
N VAL A 312 20.75 11.55 4.18
CA VAL A 312 19.58 10.83 3.67
C VAL A 312 19.74 10.48 2.19
N SER A 313 20.28 11.39 1.39
CA SER A 313 20.59 11.15 -0.03
C SER A 313 21.61 10.02 -0.21
N SER A 314 22.67 9.99 0.63
CA SER A 314 23.67 8.91 0.58
C SER A 314 23.06 7.53 0.88
N ARG A 315 22.12 7.46 1.85
CA ARG A 315 21.40 6.21 2.15
C ARG A 315 20.48 5.81 1.01
N LYS A 316 19.77 6.76 0.40
CA LYS A 316 18.93 6.51 -0.78
C LYS A 316 19.76 5.92 -1.93
N ALA A 317 20.95 6.47 -2.18
CA ALA A 317 21.86 5.95 -3.21
C ALA A 317 22.38 4.54 -2.88
N GLN A 318 22.73 4.26 -1.62
CA GLN A 318 23.19 2.94 -1.19
C GLN A 318 22.09 1.87 -1.35
N VAL A 319 20.86 2.19 -0.91
CA VAL A 319 19.71 1.30 -1.06
C VAL A 319 19.37 1.09 -2.53
N LEU A 320 19.38 2.14 -3.35
CA LEU A 320 19.14 2.03 -4.80
C LEU A 320 20.17 1.12 -5.47
N ASN A 321 21.46 1.24 -5.14
CA ASN A 321 22.50 0.38 -5.69
C ASN A 321 22.26 -1.11 -5.36
N MET A 322 21.88 -1.41 -4.12
CA MET A 322 21.57 -2.80 -3.72
C MET A 322 20.25 -3.30 -4.31
N LYS A 323 19.24 -2.43 -4.45
CA LYS A 323 17.96 -2.72 -5.14
C LYS A 323 18.22 -3.18 -6.57
N LEU A 324 18.96 -2.40 -7.35
CA LEU A 324 19.30 -2.72 -8.74
C LEU A 324 20.18 -3.98 -8.85
N THR A 325 21.03 -4.23 -7.86
CA THR A 325 21.84 -5.46 -7.78
C THR A 325 20.96 -6.69 -7.60
N ALA A 326 19.98 -6.64 -6.70
CA ALA A 326 19.02 -7.72 -6.47
C ALA A 326 18.13 -7.95 -7.71
N GLU A 327 17.58 -6.88 -8.29
CA GLU A 327 16.74 -6.96 -9.49
C GLU A 327 17.45 -7.63 -10.65
N LYS A 328 18.69 -7.27 -10.93
CA LYS A 328 19.48 -7.91 -11.99
C LYS A 328 19.52 -9.43 -11.83
N GLN A 329 19.65 -9.94 -10.61
CA GLN A 329 19.68 -11.38 -10.34
C GLN A 329 18.28 -12.00 -10.45
N ILE A 330 17.26 -11.35 -9.91
CA ILE A 330 15.90 -11.90 -9.86
C ILE A 330 15.25 -11.89 -11.25
N VAL A 331 15.46 -10.82 -12.04
CA VAL A 331 15.05 -10.75 -13.46
C VAL A 331 15.68 -11.90 -14.25
N ALA A 332 16.99 -12.13 -14.10
CA ALA A 332 17.66 -13.26 -14.75
C ALA A 332 17.06 -14.60 -14.31
N ALA A 333 16.84 -14.79 -13.01
CA ALA A 333 16.22 -16.01 -12.48
C ALA A 333 14.81 -16.26 -13.08
N HIS A 334 14.01 -15.21 -13.31
CA HIS A 334 12.70 -15.36 -13.93
C HIS A 334 12.77 -15.87 -15.38
N PHE A 335 13.66 -15.30 -16.20
CA PHE A 335 13.84 -15.72 -17.58
C PHE A 335 14.50 -17.08 -17.70
N GLU A 336 15.50 -17.38 -16.86
CA GLU A 336 16.16 -18.69 -16.81
C GLU A 336 15.17 -19.79 -16.40
N ALA A 337 14.28 -19.51 -15.43
CA ALA A 337 13.19 -20.41 -15.08
C ALA A 337 12.18 -20.59 -16.22
N GLY A 338 11.89 -19.52 -16.99
CA GLY A 338 11.09 -19.60 -18.21
C GLY A 338 11.70 -20.55 -19.25
N ALA A 339 13.00 -20.42 -19.51
CA ALA A 339 13.74 -21.30 -20.41
C ALA A 339 13.76 -22.76 -19.92
N ALA A 340 13.85 -22.99 -18.61
CA ALA A 340 13.78 -24.33 -18.04
C ALA A 340 12.41 -24.99 -18.31
N TRP A 341 11.32 -24.22 -18.22
CA TRP A 341 9.99 -24.71 -18.60
C TRP A 341 9.88 -25.05 -20.09
N GLU A 342 10.38 -24.18 -20.97
CA GLU A 342 10.41 -24.44 -22.41
C GLU A 342 11.24 -25.68 -22.78
N ALA A 343 12.28 -25.96 -22.01
CA ALA A 343 13.11 -27.16 -22.13
C ALA A 343 12.50 -28.42 -21.49
N GLY A 344 11.26 -28.36 -21.01
CA GLY A 344 10.53 -29.51 -20.45
C GLY A 344 10.96 -29.88 -19.02
N ALA A 345 11.27 -28.89 -18.18
CA ALA A 345 11.37 -29.10 -16.74
C ALA A 345 10.03 -29.56 -16.15
N THR A 346 10.07 -30.45 -15.15
CA THR A 346 8.86 -30.88 -14.42
C THR A 346 8.57 -29.97 -13.24
N GLU A 347 7.33 -30.03 -12.72
CA GLU A 347 6.96 -29.32 -11.50
C GLU A 347 7.86 -29.67 -10.31
N GLN A 348 8.23 -30.95 -10.15
CA GLN A 348 9.14 -31.37 -9.07
C GLN A 348 10.55 -30.82 -9.23
N GLU A 349 11.06 -30.70 -10.47
CA GLU A 349 12.36 -30.10 -10.74
C GLU A 349 12.36 -28.59 -10.44
N MET A 350 11.23 -27.92 -10.68
CA MET A 350 11.09 -26.47 -10.54
C MET A 350 10.70 -26.02 -9.14
N GLU A 351 9.99 -26.82 -8.35
CA GLU A 351 9.52 -26.46 -7.01
C GLU A 351 10.57 -25.76 -6.12
N PRO A 352 11.78 -26.31 -5.89
CA PRO A 352 12.78 -25.64 -5.06
C PRO A 352 13.31 -24.34 -5.68
N ILE A 353 13.37 -24.26 -7.01
CA ILE A 353 13.77 -23.04 -7.75
C ILE A 353 12.73 -21.94 -7.56
N LEU A 354 11.45 -22.28 -7.70
CA LEU A 354 10.36 -21.31 -7.61
C LEU A 354 10.22 -20.77 -6.18
N LEU A 355 10.50 -21.61 -5.16
CA LEU A 355 10.53 -21.17 -3.77
C LEU A 355 11.65 -20.15 -3.53
N ASP A 356 12.86 -20.39 -4.05
CA ASP A 356 13.95 -19.41 -3.93
C ASP A 356 13.63 -18.10 -4.65
N ILE A 357 13.04 -18.15 -5.86
CA ILE A 357 12.59 -16.95 -6.58
C ILE A 357 11.55 -16.18 -5.77
N ARG A 358 10.56 -16.90 -5.21
CA ARG A 358 9.52 -16.32 -4.35
C ARG A 358 10.14 -15.57 -3.17
N HIS A 359 11.06 -16.20 -2.43
CA HIS A 359 11.72 -15.59 -1.26
C HIS A 359 12.65 -14.44 -1.65
N ALA A 360 13.42 -14.60 -2.72
CA ALA A 360 14.28 -13.54 -3.23
C ALA A 360 13.47 -12.29 -3.56
N GLN A 361 12.36 -12.44 -4.28
CA GLN A 361 11.52 -11.32 -4.65
C GLN A 361 10.72 -10.76 -3.47
N TRP A 362 10.18 -11.60 -2.58
CA TRP A 362 9.49 -11.13 -1.38
C TRP A 362 10.37 -10.17 -0.57
N ARG A 363 11.62 -10.59 -0.31
CA ARG A 363 12.59 -9.81 0.45
C ARG A 363 12.99 -8.54 -0.28
N TRP A 364 13.24 -8.62 -1.60
CA TRP A 364 13.50 -7.44 -2.41
C TRP A 364 12.35 -6.44 -2.32
N ASP A 365 11.11 -6.89 -2.56
CA ASP A 365 9.92 -6.04 -2.62
C ASP A 365 9.66 -5.40 -1.25
N TYR A 366 9.72 -6.16 -0.16
CA TYR A 366 9.58 -5.64 1.21
C TYR A 366 10.60 -4.54 1.51
N ALA A 367 11.86 -4.73 1.09
CA ALA A 367 12.93 -3.79 1.37
C ALA A 367 12.82 -2.46 0.61
N ILE A 368 11.99 -2.37 -0.44
CA ILE A 368 11.89 -1.17 -1.31
C ILE A 368 10.48 -0.63 -1.50
N ALA A 369 9.45 -1.38 -1.13
CA ALA A 369 8.04 -0.98 -1.33
C ALA A 369 7.65 0.23 -0.47
N SER A 370 8.37 0.46 0.64
CA SER A 370 8.29 1.70 1.40
C SER A 370 9.28 2.72 0.81
N HIS A 371 8.78 3.74 0.11
CA HIS A 371 9.63 4.76 -0.52
C HIS A 371 10.51 5.53 0.48
N GLY A 372 10.10 5.62 1.76
CA GLY A 372 10.85 6.28 2.83
C GLY A 372 11.88 5.38 3.53
N ILE A 373 12.06 4.12 3.09
CA ILE A 373 12.87 3.13 3.81
C ILE A 373 14.31 3.58 4.05
N HIS A 374 14.90 4.30 3.09
CA HIS A 374 16.26 4.81 3.19
C HIS A 374 16.45 5.88 4.29
N MET A 375 15.35 6.43 4.80
CA MET A 375 15.32 7.31 5.97
C MET A 375 14.90 6.53 7.23
N HIS A 376 13.85 5.72 7.12
CA HIS A 376 13.25 5.07 8.29
C HIS A 376 14.14 3.96 8.86
N ALA A 377 14.68 3.08 8.00
CA ALA A 377 15.47 1.92 8.40
C ALA A 377 16.44 1.48 7.27
N PRO A 378 17.40 2.34 6.87
CA PRO A 378 18.30 2.04 5.75
C PRO A 378 19.15 0.77 5.96
N GLU A 379 19.57 0.50 7.19
CA GLU A 379 20.31 -0.71 7.56
C GLU A 379 19.49 -1.97 7.34
N ILE A 380 18.20 -1.95 7.68
CA ILE A 380 17.28 -3.06 7.47
C ILE A 380 17.06 -3.29 5.97
N ALA A 381 16.87 -2.21 5.19
CA ALA A 381 16.75 -2.33 3.74
C ALA A 381 17.97 -3.03 3.11
N LEU A 382 19.17 -2.59 3.50
CA LEU A 382 20.43 -3.13 2.98
C LEU A 382 20.63 -4.59 3.39
N GLU A 383 20.32 -4.95 4.63
CA GLU A 383 20.39 -6.32 5.13
C GLU A 383 19.42 -7.22 4.34
N VAL A 384 18.15 -6.83 4.25
CA VAL A 384 17.12 -7.61 3.57
C VAL A 384 17.42 -7.77 2.08
N LEU A 385 17.88 -6.71 1.40
CA LEU A 385 18.35 -6.78 0.01
C LEU A 385 19.54 -7.73 -0.16
N GLY A 386 20.46 -7.78 0.80
CA GLY A 386 21.54 -8.76 0.82
C GLY A 386 21.00 -10.19 0.84
N THR A 387 19.99 -10.46 1.67
CA THR A 387 19.36 -11.79 1.72
C THR A 387 18.48 -12.11 0.50
N ALA A 388 17.96 -11.10 -0.19
CA ALA A 388 17.28 -11.27 -1.48
C ALA A 388 18.27 -11.74 -2.57
N VAL A 389 19.46 -11.16 -2.61
CA VAL A 389 20.55 -11.58 -3.51
C VAL A 389 21.00 -13.01 -3.20
N ASP A 390 21.11 -13.38 -1.93
CA ASP A 390 21.45 -14.75 -1.50
C ASP A 390 20.46 -15.78 -2.05
N ARG A 391 19.15 -15.55 -1.87
CA ARG A 391 18.09 -16.41 -2.43
C ARG A 391 18.08 -16.43 -3.96
N ALA A 392 18.34 -15.30 -4.61
CA ALA A 392 18.45 -15.25 -6.06
C ALA A 392 19.67 -16.07 -6.56
N ALA A 393 20.79 -16.05 -5.84
CA ALA A 393 21.97 -16.84 -6.18
C ALA A 393 21.70 -18.36 -6.06
N ASP A 394 20.98 -18.76 -5.01
CA ASP A 394 20.49 -20.14 -4.83
C ASP A 394 19.59 -20.56 -6.01
N ALA A 395 18.60 -19.73 -6.37
CA ALA A 395 17.70 -19.98 -7.48
C ALA A 395 18.46 -20.19 -8.79
N ARG A 396 19.31 -19.22 -9.17
CA ARG A 396 20.06 -19.26 -10.44
C ARG A 396 21.03 -20.45 -10.49
N THR A 397 21.69 -20.78 -9.38
CA THR A 397 22.57 -21.95 -9.31
C THR A 397 21.80 -23.25 -9.58
N LYS A 398 20.60 -23.39 -9.01
CA LYS A 398 19.72 -24.55 -9.24
C LYS A 398 19.22 -24.57 -10.69
N ILE A 399 18.81 -23.43 -11.23
CA ILE A 399 18.31 -23.32 -12.61
C ILE A 399 19.40 -23.68 -13.62
N VAL A 400 20.61 -23.13 -13.49
CA VAL A 400 21.72 -23.42 -14.43
C VAL A 400 22.05 -24.92 -14.44
N ARG A 401 22.05 -25.57 -13.27
CA ARG A 401 22.24 -27.04 -13.20
C ARG A 401 21.10 -27.80 -13.86
N LEU A 402 19.86 -27.33 -13.73
CA LEU A 402 18.70 -27.93 -14.38
C LEU A 402 18.77 -27.75 -15.91
N LEU A 403 19.02 -26.54 -16.39
CA LEU A 403 19.21 -26.22 -17.80
C LEU A 403 20.33 -27.08 -18.43
N ALA A 404 21.45 -27.27 -17.73
CA ALA A 404 22.53 -28.13 -18.20
C ALA A 404 22.08 -29.60 -18.39
N LYS A 405 21.23 -30.12 -17.49
CA LYS A 405 20.62 -31.46 -17.67
C LYS A 405 19.68 -31.53 -18.87
N LYS A 406 19.11 -30.40 -19.28
CA LYS A 406 18.27 -30.26 -20.48
C LYS A 406 19.09 -29.89 -21.73
N GLY A 407 20.42 -29.89 -21.65
CA GLY A 407 21.31 -29.62 -22.79
C GLY A 407 21.56 -28.15 -23.09
N ILE A 408 21.18 -27.23 -22.18
CA ILE A 408 21.38 -25.78 -22.32
C ILE A 408 22.51 -25.35 -21.38
N THR A 409 23.65 -24.93 -21.95
CA THR A 409 24.85 -24.51 -21.19
C THR A 409 25.22 -23.05 -21.41
N ASP A 410 24.66 -22.42 -22.44
CA ASP A 410 24.88 -21.02 -22.74
C ASP A 410 24.00 -20.12 -21.85
N PRO A 411 24.41 -18.86 -21.59
CA PRO A 411 23.56 -17.90 -20.89
C PRO A 411 22.21 -17.70 -21.58
N ILE A 412 21.13 -17.64 -20.81
CA ILE A 412 19.80 -17.35 -21.33
C ILE A 412 19.71 -15.89 -21.77
N GLU A 413 19.31 -15.67 -23.01
CA GLU A 413 19.10 -14.32 -23.55
C GLU A 413 17.87 -13.67 -22.91
N ILE A 414 18.06 -12.45 -22.41
CA ILE A 414 16.98 -11.62 -21.85
C ILE A 414 16.49 -10.70 -22.99
N PRO A 415 15.17 -10.60 -23.24
CA PRO A 415 14.64 -9.68 -24.24
C PRO A 415 14.95 -8.22 -23.88
N ASP A 416 14.77 -7.30 -24.82
CA ASP A 416 14.92 -5.88 -24.54
C ASP A 416 13.90 -5.41 -23.49
N ILE A 417 14.43 -5.00 -22.33
CA ILE A 417 13.69 -4.44 -21.20
C ILE A 417 14.26 -3.08 -20.79
N SER A 418 14.99 -2.41 -21.69
CA SER A 418 15.69 -1.14 -21.42
C SER A 418 14.76 0.03 -21.11
N THR A 419 13.48 -0.09 -21.46
CA THR A 419 12.43 0.90 -21.21
C THR A 419 11.18 0.20 -20.68
N LYS A 420 10.30 0.96 -20.01
CA LYS A 420 9.00 0.46 -19.54
C LYS A 420 8.21 -0.17 -20.69
N GLU A 421 8.16 0.51 -21.83
CA GLU A 421 7.42 0.09 -23.01
C GLU A 421 8.00 -1.20 -23.61
N ALA A 422 9.33 -1.31 -23.68
CA ALA A 422 10.00 -2.53 -24.13
C ALA A 422 9.71 -3.71 -23.20
N ALA A 423 9.78 -3.50 -21.87
CA ALA A 423 9.48 -4.54 -20.89
C ALA A 423 8.01 -4.99 -20.93
N GLN A 424 7.06 -4.05 -21.05
CA GLN A 424 5.62 -4.37 -21.17
C GLN A 424 5.33 -5.13 -22.48
N LYS A 425 5.99 -4.73 -23.58
CA LYS A 425 5.90 -5.44 -24.86
C LYS A 425 6.52 -6.84 -24.79
N ALA A 426 7.64 -7.02 -24.11
CA ALA A 426 8.27 -8.33 -23.89
C ALA A 426 7.34 -9.29 -23.13
N LEU A 427 6.47 -8.75 -22.26
CA LEU A 427 5.42 -9.51 -21.57
C LEU A 427 4.12 -9.66 -22.39
N GLY A 428 4.05 -9.15 -23.62
CA GLY A 428 2.86 -9.21 -24.47
C GLY A 428 1.66 -8.45 -23.91
N MET A 429 1.90 -7.30 -23.27
CA MET A 429 0.85 -6.44 -22.72
C MET A 429 0.31 -5.49 -23.80
N ASP A 430 -1.01 -5.51 -24.01
CA ASP A 430 -1.70 -4.57 -24.91
C ASP A 430 -1.97 -3.24 -24.17
N MET A 431 -0.95 -2.39 -24.14
CA MET A 431 -0.99 -1.12 -23.41
C MET A 431 -1.96 -0.13 -24.05
N ASP A 432 -2.07 -0.09 -25.37
CA ASP A 432 -2.99 0.80 -26.07
C ASP A 432 -4.44 0.48 -25.69
N LYS A 433 -4.81 -0.81 -25.69
CA LYS A 433 -6.13 -1.24 -25.26
C LYS A 433 -6.39 -0.90 -23.79
N MET A 434 -5.46 -1.22 -22.89
CA MET A 434 -5.64 -0.96 -21.45
C MET A 434 -5.78 0.54 -21.15
N ASN A 435 -5.01 1.39 -21.83
CA ASN A 435 -5.12 2.85 -21.70
C ASN A 435 -6.46 3.36 -22.26
N ALA A 436 -6.91 2.85 -23.42
CA ALA A 436 -8.18 3.24 -24.02
C ALA A 436 -9.38 2.83 -23.16
N GLU A 437 -9.39 1.61 -22.61
CA GLU A 437 -10.40 1.14 -21.66
C GLU A 437 -10.42 2.01 -20.39
N LYS A 438 -9.24 2.38 -19.89
CA LYS A 438 -9.14 3.25 -18.72
C LYS A 438 -9.69 4.65 -18.99
N GLN A 439 -9.31 5.24 -20.11
CA GLN A 439 -9.79 6.56 -20.50
C GLN A 439 -11.31 6.56 -20.67
N HIS A 440 -11.87 5.55 -21.32
CA HIS A 440 -13.32 5.39 -21.44
C HIS A 440 -14.02 5.33 -20.07
N PHE A 441 -13.46 4.59 -19.11
CA PHE A 441 -13.98 4.53 -17.74
C PHE A 441 -13.95 5.91 -17.06
N LEU A 442 -12.84 6.63 -17.14
CA LEU A 442 -12.69 7.97 -16.56
C LEU A 442 -13.67 8.97 -17.17
N ASP A 443 -13.91 8.89 -18.48
CA ASP A 443 -14.79 9.84 -19.18
C ASP A 443 -16.29 9.54 -19.01
N THR A 444 -16.67 8.30 -18.69
CA THR A 444 -18.08 7.87 -18.76
C THR A 444 -18.68 7.33 -17.46
N VAL A 445 -17.86 6.77 -16.57
CA VAL A 445 -18.33 6.14 -15.32
C VAL A 445 -18.03 7.05 -14.12
N VAL A 446 -16.82 7.60 -14.02
CA VAL A 446 -16.43 8.46 -12.90
C VAL A 446 -17.34 9.69 -12.74
N PRO A 447 -17.72 10.44 -13.80
CA PRO A 447 -18.62 11.58 -13.65
C PRO A 447 -20.01 11.17 -13.12
N LYS A 448 -20.49 9.97 -13.46
CA LYS A 448 -21.75 9.45 -12.92
C LYS A 448 -21.64 9.09 -11.45
N TRP A 449 -20.48 8.55 -11.03
CA TRP A 449 -20.22 8.30 -9.62
C TRP A 449 -20.23 9.59 -8.81
N GLU A 450 -19.61 10.64 -9.32
CA GLU A 450 -19.57 11.96 -8.69
C GLU A 450 -20.96 12.59 -8.60
N GLU A 451 -21.75 12.58 -9.69
CA GLU A 451 -23.12 13.09 -9.69
C GLU A 451 -24.02 12.35 -8.67
N GLN A 452 -23.88 11.03 -8.57
CA GLN A 452 -24.63 10.23 -7.60
C GLN A 452 -24.19 10.51 -6.16
N ALA A 453 -22.89 10.70 -5.95
CA ALA A 453 -22.34 11.03 -4.65
C ALA A 453 -22.81 12.40 -4.16
N GLU A 454 -22.77 13.41 -5.02
CA GLU A 454 -23.25 14.77 -4.71
C GLU A 454 -24.73 14.74 -4.28
N LYS A 455 -25.57 13.99 -5.03
CA LYS A 455 -26.99 13.78 -4.66
C LYS A 455 -27.16 13.08 -3.32
N ARG A 456 -26.32 12.08 -3.01
CA ARG A 456 -26.37 11.37 -1.71
C ARG A 456 -25.97 12.31 -0.58
N GLU A 457 -24.84 13.00 -0.72
CA GLU A 457 -24.24 13.86 0.30
C GLU A 457 -25.08 15.10 0.61
N ALA A 458 -25.88 15.58 -0.35
CA ALA A 458 -26.85 16.65 -0.11
C ALA A 458 -27.90 16.31 0.97
N ASN A 459 -28.09 15.02 1.28
CA ASN A 459 -29.04 14.54 2.30
C ASN A 459 -28.36 14.07 3.59
N TYR A 460 -27.06 14.32 3.77
CA TYR A 460 -26.35 13.91 4.98
C TYR A 460 -26.75 14.75 6.20
N GLU A 461 -27.17 14.06 7.25
CA GLU A 461 -27.35 14.58 8.61
C GLU A 461 -26.32 13.89 9.51
N TYR A 462 -25.32 14.64 10.01
CA TYR A 462 -24.20 14.15 10.85
C TYR A 462 -24.12 14.83 12.20
#